data_AF-A0A067GX00-F1
#
_entry.id   AF-A0A067GX00-F1
#
_cell.length_a   1.000
_cell.length_b   1.000
_cell.length_c   1.000
_cell.angle_alpha   90.00
_cell.angle_beta   90.00
_cell.angle_gamma   90.00
#
_symmetry.space_group_name_H-M   'P 1'
#
loop_
_entity.id
_entity.type
_entity.pdbx_description
1 polymer ?
#
loop_
_entity_poly.entity_id
_entity_poly.type
_entity_poly.pdbx_seq_one_letter_code
_entity_poly.pdbx_strand_id
1 'polypeptide(L)'
;CKFCGREGTVTMIPGRGKPLTQEAAQSGGFSPLMLFDCRGYEPVDFVFGVGWKVESLAGTQYEDIDLSGGDYAEYDEKGECPVMISNLRFKFEVVKH
;
A
#
# COMPACT_ATOMS: atom_id res chain seq x y z
N CYS A 1 -17.76 0.86 -19.45
CA CYS A 1 -18.03 2.27 -19.11
C CYS A 1 -19.53 2.56 -19.20
N LYS A 2 -20.15 3.01 -18.09
CA LYS A 2 -21.61 3.28 -18.04
C LYS A 2 -22.05 4.43 -18.96
N PHE A 3 -21.17 5.39 -19.26
CA PHE A 3 -21.50 6.55 -20.08
C PHE A 3 -21.39 6.28 -21.59
N CYS A 4 -20.27 5.73 -22.06
CA CYS A 4 -19.99 5.58 -23.50
C CYS A 4 -20.09 4.14 -24.03
N GLY A 5 -20.46 3.16 -23.20
CA GLY A 5 -20.61 1.76 -23.58
C GLY A 5 -19.29 1.00 -23.87
N ARG A 6 -18.15 1.69 -23.94
CA ARG A 6 -16.84 1.03 -24.16
C ARG A 6 -16.49 0.08 -23.03
N GLU A 7 -15.91 -1.07 -23.40
CA GLU A 7 -15.36 -2.04 -22.48
C GLU A 7 -13.88 -1.76 -22.20
N GLY A 8 -13.39 -2.26 -21.07
CA GLY A 8 -12.01 -2.14 -20.64
C GLY A 8 -11.69 -3.19 -19.59
N THR A 9 -10.41 -3.37 -19.29
CA THR A 9 -9.91 -4.37 -18.33
C THR A 9 -8.91 -3.76 -17.38
N VAL A 10 -8.88 -4.26 -16.14
CA VAL A 10 -7.84 -4.01 -15.15
C VAL A 10 -7.41 -5.36 -14.60
N THR A 11 -6.17 -5.76 -14.87
CA THR A 11 -5.64 -7.07 -14.48
C THR A 11 -4.43 -6.86 -13.56
N MET A 12 -4.48 -7.41 -12.34
CA MET A 12 -3.34 -7.36 -11.43
C MET A 12 -2.24 -8.31 -11.90
N ILE A 13 -1.01 -7.82 -11.95
CA ILE A 13 0.19 -8.60 -12.22
C ILE A 13 0.89 -8.90 -10.88
N PRO A 14 0.83 -10.15 -10.38
CA PRO A 14 1.40 -10.51 -9.08
C PRO A 14 2.94 -10.47 -9.09
N GLY A 15 3.54 -10.47 -7.89
CA GLY A 15 4.99 -10.56 -7.72
C GLY A 15 5.78 -9.28 -8.05
N ARG A 16 5.08 -8.16 -8.23
CA ARG A 16 5.69 -6.84 -8.49
C ARG A 16 5.78 -5.94 -7.26
N GLY A 17 5.06 -6.30 -6.19
CA GLY A 17 5.08 -5.59 -4.92
C GLY A 17 6.37 -5.79 -4.13
N LYS A 18 6.75 -4.78 -3.34
CA LYS A 18 7.86 -4.83 -2.37
C LYS A 18 7.41 -4.20 -1.05
N PRO A 19 7.81 -4.76 0.12
CA PRO A 19 7.55 -4.12 1.40
C PRO A 19 8.09 -2.69 1.43
N LEU A 20 7.33 -1.77 2.02
CA LEU A 20 7.82 -0.43 2.34
C LEU A 20 8.70 -0.55 3.59
N THR A 21 9.98 -0.18 3.48
CA THR A 21 10.90 -0.19 4.63
C THR A 21 10.83 1.13 5.39
N GLN A 22 11.31 1.12 6.63
CA GLN A 22 11.33 2.33 7.45
C GLN A 22 12.22 3.42 6.82
N GLU A 23 13.36 3.06 6.24
CA GLU A 23 14.27 4.00 5.58
C GLU A 23 13.62 4.64 4.36
N ALA A 24 12.90 3.85 3.56
CA ALA A 24 12.15 4.35 2.41
C ALA A 24 11.04 5.30 2.86
N ALA A 25 10.30 4.97 3.92
CA ALA A 25 9.26 5.84 4.45
C ALA A 25 9.82 7.17 5.01
N GLN A 26 10.90 7.12 5.80
CA GLN A 26 11.53 8.30 6.40
C GLN A 26 12.14 9.26 5.37
N SER A 27 12.61 8.74 4.24
CA SER A 27 13.09 9.56 3.11
C SER A 27 11.98 10.11 2.23
N GLY A 28 10.70 9.83 2.54
CA GLY A 28 9.55 10.20 1.72
C GLY A 28 9.45 9.39 0.42
N GLY A 29 10.14 8.25 0.37
CA GLY A 29 10.11 7.31 -0.74
C GLY A 29 8.80 6.54 -0.82
N PHE A 30 8.56 5.98 -2.01
CA PHE A 30 7.43 5.09 -2.27
C PHE A 30 7.96 3.71 -2.61
N SER A 31 7.24 2.67 -2.19
CA SER A 31 7.50 1.29 -2.61
C SER A 31 6.44 0.85 -3.62
N PRO A 32 6.79 0.13 -4.69
CA PRO A 32 5.79 -0.46 -5.56
C PRO A 32 4.97 -1.47 -4.77
N LEU A 33 3.66 -1.26 -4.67
CA LEU A 33 2.74 -2.13 -3.96
C LEU A 33 2.15 -3.22 -4.87
N MET A 34 1.72 -2.81 -6.06
CA MET A 34 1.04 -3.65 -7.04
C MET A 34 1.22 -3.07 -8.44
N LEU A 35 1.11 -3.92 -9.46
CA LEU A 35 1.14 -3.53 -10.87
C LEU A 35 -0.15 -3.98 -11.55
N PHE A 36 -0.70 -3.14 -12.42
CA PHE A 36 -1.89 -3.44 -13.19
C PHE A 36 -1.62 -3.30 -14.69
N ASP A 37 -2.11 -4.24 -15.50
CA ASP A 37 -2.34 -4.04 -16.93
C ASP A 37 -3.74 -3.44 -17.12
N CYS A 38 -3.78 -2.17 -17.53
CA CYS A 38 -4.99 -1.40 -17.67
C CYS A 38 -5.27 -1.11 -19.15
N ARG A 39 -6.45 -1.51 -19.64
CA ARG A 39 -6.89 -1.25 -21.02
C ARG A 39 -8.23 -0.53 -21.01
N GLY A 40 -8.26 0.71 -21.46
CA GLY A 40 -9.49 1.53 -21.48
C GLY A 40 -9.94 2.06 -20.11
N TYR A 41 -9.18 1.78 -19.05
CA TYR A 41 -9.35 2.33 -17.71
C TYR A 41 -8.02 2.81 -17.16
N GLU A 42 -8.07 3.76 -16.24
CA GLU A 42 -6.91 4.25 -15.50
C GLU A 42 -7.32 4.42 -14.03
N PRO A 43 -6.57 3.89 -13.06
CA PRO A 43 -6.85 4.12 -11.66
C PRO A 43 -6.46 5.54 -11.27
N VAL A 44 -7.36 6.24 -10.57
CA VAL A 44 -7.16 7.65 -10.18
C VAL A 44 -7.09 7.87 -8.68
N ASP A 45 -7.49 6.87 -7.89
CA ASP A 45 -7.58 6.96 -6.44
C ASP A 45 -7.29 5.60 -5.80
N PHE A 46 -6.86 5.61 -4.54
CA PHE A 46 -6.57 4.42 -3.76
C PHE A 46 -7.01 4.65 -2.31
N VAL A 47 -7.86 3.74 -1.83
CA VAL A 47 -8.33 3.74 -0.44
C VAL A 47 -7.62 2.63 0.30
N PHE A 48 -6.94 2.98 1.39
CA PHE A 48 -6.34 2.02 2.30
C PHE A 48 -7.46 1.28 3.05
N GLY A 49 -7.31 -0.04 3.21
CA GLY A 49 -8.27 -0.89 3.92
C GLY A 49 -7.60 -1.80 4.94
N VAL A 50 -8.23 -2.94 5.19
CA VAL A 50 -7.76 -4.00 6.09
C VAL A 50 -6.80 -4.98 5.42
N GLY A 51 -6.10 -5.78 6.23
CA GLY A 51 -5.30 -6.91 5.76
C GLY A 51 -3.82 -6.59 5.57
N TRP A 52 -3.33 -5.48 6.14
CA TRP A 52 -1.92 -5.15 6.09
C TRP A 52 -1.13 -5.98 7.09
N LYS A 53 0.08 -6.36 6.67
CA LYS A 53 1.06 -7.10 7.47
C LYS A 53 2.28 -6.24 7.70
N VAL A 54 2.76 -6.22 8.93
CA VAL A 54 3.88 -5.37 9.33
C VAL A 54 4.78 -6.11 10.28
N GLU A 55 6.07 -5.93 10.11
CA GLU A 55 7.09 -6.34 11.06
C GLU A 55 7.72 -5.09 11.68
N SER A 56 7.75 -5.02 13.01
CA SER A 56 8.45 -3.94 13.72
C SER A 56 9.96 -4.12 13.66
N LEU A 57 10.71 -3.10 14.07
CA LEU A 57 12.17 -3.19 14.20
C LEU A 57 12.64 -4.24 15.22
N ALA A 58 11.79 -4.59 16.19
CA ALA A 58 12.05 -5.66 17.15
C ALA A 58 11.70 -7.05 16.58
N GLY A 59 11.14 -7.12 15.37
CA GLY A 59 10.68 -8.35 14.73
C GLY A 59 9.31 -8.83 15.20
N THR A 60 8.51 -7.97 15.83
CA THR A 60 7.13 -8.28 16.21
C THR A 60 6.25 -8.20 14.97
N GLN A 61 5.48 -9.26 14.72
CA GLN A 61 4.60 -9.36 13.56
C GLN A 61 3.20 -8.89 13.92
N TYR A 62 2.63 -8.04 13.07
CA TYR A 62 1.27 -7.55 13.14
C TYR A 62 0.55 -7.97 11.86
N GLU A 63 -0.64 -8.52 12.03
CA GLU A 63 -1.46 -9.10 10.98
C GLU A 63 -2.83 -8.40 10.97
N ASP A 64 -3.49 -8.41 9.81
CA ASP A 64 -4.84 -7.86 9.63
C ASP A 64 -4.99 -6.38 10.07
N ILE A 65 -3.93 -5.58 9.95
CA ILE A 65 -3.98 -4.14 10.29
C ILE A 65 -4.99 -3.43 9.36
N ASP A 66 -5.84 -2.61 9.97
CA ASP A 66 -6.77 -1.71 9.29
C ASP A 66 -6.16 -0.31 9.14
N LEU A 67 -6.00 0.15 7.91
CA LEU A 67 -5.54 1.49 7.56
C LEU A 67 -6.64 2.38 6.97
N SER A 68 -7.91 1.94 7.02
CA SER A 68 -9.04 2.73 6.52
C SER A 68 -9.27 4.03 7.29
N GLY A 69 -8.82 4.10 8.55
CA GLY A 69 -8.83 5.32 9.38
C GLY A 69 -7.74 6.35 9.04
N GLY A 70 -6.75 5.97 8.24
CA GLY A 70 -5.64 6.86 7.85
C GLY A 70 -4.36 6.72 8.71
N ASP A 71 -4.45 6.06 9.86
CA ASP A 71 -3.34 5.76 10.75
C ASP A 71 -3.56 4.46 11.54
N TYR A 72 -2.48 3.97 12.14
CA TYR A 72 -2.45 2.84 13.05
C TYR A 72 -1.37 3.10 14.10
N ALA A 73 -1.65 2.82 15.37
CA ALA A 73 -0.69 2.95 16.44
C ALA A 73 -0.90 1.85 17.48
N GLU A 74 0.20 1.30 17.98
CA GLU A 74 0.21 0.28 19.03
C GLU A 74 1.49 0.40 19.88
N TYR A 75 1.57 -0.38 20.95
CA TYR A 75 2.80 -0.52 21.73
C TYR A 75 3.46 -1.87 21.48
N ASP A 76 4.72 -1.87 21.03
CA ASP A 76 5.50 -3.09 20.84
C ASP A 76 6.17 -3.48 22.16
N GLU A 77 5.58 -4.45 22.86
CA GLU A 77 6.11 -4.98 24.12
C GLU A 77 7.54 -5.54 23.98
N LYS A 78 7.89 -6.13 22.82
CA LYS A 78 9.22 -6.70 22.61
C LYS A 78 10.26 -5.61 22.37
N GLY A 79 9.87 -4.54 21.68
CA GLY A 79 10.72 -3.37 21.41
C GLY A 79 10.72 -2.34 22.54
N GLU A 80 9.82 -2.49 23.51
CA GLU A 80 9.54 -1.54 24.59
C GLU A 80 9.33 -0.11 24.04
N CYS A 81 8.61 0.03 22.93
CA CYS A 81 8.42 1.32 22.26
C CYS A 81 7.09 1.42 21.51
N PRO A 82 6.53 2.63 21.36
CA PRO A 82 5.35 2.85 20.52
C PRO A 82 5.70 2.66 19.04
N VAL A 83 4.81 1.98 18.31
CA VAL A 83 4.88 1.81 16.86
C VAL A 83 3.70 2.53 16.21
N MET A 84 3.94 3.13 15.04
CA MET A 84 2.93 3.93 14.34
C MET A 84 3.11 3.85 12.82
N ILE A 85 1.99 3.84 12.12
CA ILE A 85 1.86 4.07 10.70
C ILE A 85 0.93 5.28 10.55
N SER A 86 1.39 6.33 9.88
CA SER A 86 0.61 7.56 9.69
C SER A 86 1.03 8.28 8.41
N ASN A 87 0.31 9.35 8.05
CA ASN A 87 0.57 10.13 6.84
C ASN A 87 0.63 9.24 5.58
N LEU A 88 -0.36 8.35 5.46
CA LEU A 88 -0.49 7.45 4.32
C LEU A 88 -0.58 8.23 3.01
N ARG A 89 0.19 7.82 2.02
CA ARG A 89 0.21 8.41 0.68
C ARG A 89 0.27 7.31 -0.35
N PHE A 90 -0.38 7.55 -1.48
CA PHE A 90 -0.30 6.70 -2.65
C PHE A 90 0.01 7.56 -3.88
N LYS A 91 0.48 6.91 -4.94
CA LYS A 91 0.53 7.47 -6.28
C LYS A 91 0.47 6.33 -7.29
N PHE A 92 -0.05 6.62 -8.47
CA PHE A 92 0.09 5.74 -9.63
C PHE A 92 1.23 6.28 -10.51
N GLU A 93 2.13 5.39 -10.91
CA GLU A 93 3.19 5.70 -11.87
C GLU A 93 3.06 4.78 -13.08
N VAL A 94 3.09 5.38 -14.27
CA VAL A 94 3.09 4.61 -15.52
C VAL A 94 4.47 3.96 -15.69
N VAL A 95 4.50 2.63 -15.66
CA VAL A 95 5.71 1.86 -15.89
C VAL A 95 5.91 1.68 -17.39
N LYS A 96 7.07 2.08 -17.90
CA LYS A 96 7.46 1.77 -19.29
C LYS A 96 8.06 0.36 -19.32
N HIS A 97 7.56 -0.45 -20.24
CA HIS A 97 8.17 -1.74 -20.58
C HIS A 97 9.50 -1.57 -21.30
#